data_AF-A0A927WP52-F1
#
_entry.id   AF-A0A927WP52-F1
#
_cell.length_a   1.000
_cell.length_b   1.000
_cell.length_c   1.000
_cell.angle_alpha   90.00
_cell.angle_beta   90.00
_cell.angle_gamma   90.00
#
_symmetry.space_group_name_H-M   'P 1'
#
loop_
_entity.id
_entity.type
_entity.pdbx_description
1 polymer ?
#
loop_
_entity_poly.entity_id
_entity_poly.type
_entity_poly.pdbx_seq_one_letter_code
_entity_poly.pdbx_strand_id
1 'polypeptide(L)'
;MTVMVQCYAIFWLLTSIASLKMVMERLGADEDDERQKEQRDELDAMGKMFSGEFISRMFILIGALLLIFDCVGMFLAYQYVDFRPWQLIVFYISIAALTGDLAHNIYRYRGLRAEGADVSAILTESIDDIKSGWNLLTLAAIGGKLILGVLLVLWTVFPS
;
A
#
# COMPACT_ATOMS: atom_id res chain seq x y z
N MET A 1 27.13 -2.06 -9.32
CA MET A 1 25.72 -1.77 -9.69
C MET A 1 24.74 -2.68 -8.95
N THR A 2 25.07 -3.97 -8.76
CA THR A 2 24.30 -4.96 -7.99
C THR A 2 24.00 -4.56 -6.54
N VAL A 3 24.95 -3.95 -5.82
CA VAL A 3 24.75 -3.57 -4.40
C VAL A 3 23.62 -2.54 -4.19
N MET A 4 23.51 -1.52 -5.06
CA MET A 4 22.42 -0.54 -4.96
C MET A 4 21.05 -1.17 -5.22
N VAL A 5 20.97 -2.10 -6.18
CA VAL A 5 19.74 -2.81 -6.51
C VAL A 5 19.35 -3.78 -5.38
N GLN A 6 20.34 -4.44 -4.75
CA GLN A 6 20.12 -5.31 -3.58
C GLN A 6 19.57 -4.52 -2.38
N CYS A 7 20.18 -3.37 -2.05
CA CYS A 7 19.70 -2.51 -0.98
C CYS A 7 18.27 -2.03 -1.23
N TYR A 8 17.96 -1.66 -2.48
CA TYR A 8 16.61 -1.28 -2.89
C TYR A 8 15.62 -2.45 -2.73
N ALA A 9 15.98 -3.64 -3.22
CA ALA A 9 15.14 -4.83 -3.17
C ALA A 9 14.82 -5.23 -1.73
N ILE A 10 15.80 -5.20 -0.83
CA ILE A 10 15.62 -5.46 0.60
C ILE A 10 14.70 -4.40 1.21
N PHE A 11 14.93 -3.12 0.93
CA PHE A 11 14.08 -2.05 1.45
C PHE A 11 12.64 -2.20 0.96
N TRP A 12 12.44 -2.48 -0.33
CA TRP A 12 11.13 -2.70 -0.93
C TRP A 12 10.39 -3.91 -0.37
N LEU A 13 11.13 -4.98 -0.09
CA LEU A 13 10.59 -6.14 0.62
C LEU A 13 10.13 -5.74 2.03
N LEU A 14 10.96 -5.04 2.80
CA LEU A 14 10.65 -4.63 4.18
C LEU A 14 9.44 -3.70 4.24
N THR A 15 9.33 -2.71 3.34
CA THR A 15 8.16 -1.82 3.28
C THR A 15 6.90 -2.58 2.88
N SER A 16 7.01 -3.57 2.00
CA SER A 16 5.89 -4.43 1.60
C SER A 16 5.43 -5.33 2.77
N ILE A 17 6.37 -5.86 3.57
CA ILE A 17 6.06 -6.66 4.77
C ILE A 17 5.37 -5.79 5.82
N ALA A 18 5.87 -4.58 6.07
CA ALA A 18 5.25 -3.65 7.01
C ALA A 18 3.81 -3.30 6.60
N SER A 19 3.59 -3.08 5.30
CA SER A 19 2.25 -2.82 4.73
C SER A 19 1.32 -4.02 4.91
N LEU A 20 1.81 -5.23 4.65
CA LEU A 20 1.04 -6.46 4.87
C LEU A 20 0.66 -6.61 6.35
N LYS A 21 1.61 -6.37 7.26
CA LYS A 21 1.36 -6.46 8.70
C LYS A 21 0.28 -5.48 9.15
N MET A 22 0.33 -4.23 8.70
CA MET A 22 -0.73 -3.24 8.99
C MET A 22 -2.10 -3.69 8.47
N VAL A 23 -2.16 -4.22 7.24
CA VAL A 23 -3.43 -4.70 6.67
C VAL A 23 -3.95 -5.95 7.41
N MET A 24 -3.07 -6.88 7.78
CA MET A 24 -3.44 -8.06 8.56
C MET A 24 -3.91 -7.71 9.96
N GLU A 25 -3.25 -6.77 10.64
CA GLU A 25 -3.67 -6.27 11.95
C GLU A 25 -5.04 -5.59 11.86
N ARG A 26 -5.33 -4.87 10.78
CA ARG A 26 -6.65 -4.27 10.54
C ARG A 26 -7.73 -5.31 10.24
N LEU A 27 -7.42 -6.36 9.47
CA LEU A 27 -8.37 -7.41 9.10
C LEU A 27 -8.64 -8.41 10.24
N GLY A 28 -7.70 -8.56 11.19
CA GLY A 28 -7.80 -9.47 12.32
C GLY A 28 -8.35 -8.84 13.61
N ALA A 29 -8.57 -7.52 13.62
CA ALA A 29 -9.19 -6.82 14.74
C ALA A 29 -10.71 -6.89 14.60
N ASP A 30 -11.38 -7.48 15.61
CA ASP A 30 -12.85 -7.44 15.71
C ASP A 30 -13.33 -5.99 15.86
N GLU A 31 -14.55 -5.67 15.41
CA GLU A 31 -15.16 -4.32 15.49
C GLU A 31 -15.20 -3.74 16.93
N ASP A 32 -15.01 -4.56 17.96
CA ASP A 32 -14.97 -4.17 19.38
C ASP A 32 -13.56 -4.03 19.97
N ASP A 33 -12.49 -4.17 19.18
CA ASP A 33 -11.11 -4.03 19.67
C ASP A 33 -10.85 -2.59 20.14
N GLU A 34 -10.51 -2.42 21.42
CA GLU A 34 -10.19 -1.11 22.05
C GLU A 34 -9.12 -0.34 21.26
N ARG A 35 -8.23 -1.04 20.54
CA ARG A 35 -7.19 -0.44 19.70
C ARG A 35 -7.70 0.23 18.43
N GLN A 36 -8.78 -0.29 17.81
CA GLN A 36 -9.39 0.40 16.67
C GLN A 36 -10.08 1.68 17.13
N LYS A 37 -10.70 1.67 18.32
CA LYS A 37 -11.25 2.88 18.96
C LYS A 37 -10.14 3.88 19.31
N GLU A 38 -9.02 3.44 19.89
CA GLU A 38 -7.86 4.32 20.12
C GLU A 38 -7.31 4.91 18.82
N GLN A 39 -7.16 4.13 17.74
CA GLN A 39 -6.71 4.67 16.46
C GLN A 39 -7.71 5.67 15.86
N ARG A 40 -9.03 5.45 16.02
CA ARG A 40 -10.05 6.42 15.61
C ARG A 40 -9.97 7.69 16.45
N ASP A 41 -9.80 7.58 17.75
CA ASP A 41 -9.71 8.72 18.68
C ASP A 41 -8.42 9.52 18.48
N GLU A 42 -7.28 8.86 18.27
CA GLU A 42 -6.01 9.51 17.91
C GLU A 42 -6.14 10.28 16.60
N LEU A 43 -6.87 9.72 15.64
CA LEU A 43 -7.03 10.35 14.36
C LEU A 43 -8.03 11.50 14.36
N ASP A 44 -9.08 11.39 15.18
CA ASP A 44 -10.00 12.49 15.46
C ASP A 44 -9.27 13.62 16.19
N ALA A 45 -8.38 13.29 17.12
CA ALA A 45 -7.50 14.25 17.79
C ALA A 45 -6.50 14.92 16.81
N MET A 46 -5.90 14.15 15.89
CA MET A 46 -5.05 14.71 14.83
C MET A 46 -5.86 15.61 13.88
N GLY A 47 -7.08 15.21 13.52
CA GLY A 47 -8.00 15.99 12.68
C GLY A 47 -8.45 17.29 13.35
N LYS A 48 -8.56 17.32 14.68
CA LYS A 48 -8.83 18.55 15.46
C LYS A 48 -7.61 19.46 15.59
N MET A 49 -6.38 18.92 15.56
CA MET A 49 -5.14 19.71 15.73
C MET A 49 -4.55 20.23 14.42
N PHE A 50 -4.82 19.60 13.27
CA PHE A 50 -4.33 20.04 11.97
C PHE A 50 -5.48 20.34 11.01
N SER A 51 -5.34 21.38 10.19
CA SER A 51 -6.28 21.64 9.09
C SER A 51 -6.42 20.39 8.22
N GLY A 52 -7.67 19.97 7.97
CA GLY A 52 -7.95 18.78 7.17
C GLY A 52 -7.33 18.82 5.77
N GLU A 53 -7.11 20.02 5.23
CA GLU A 53 -6.40 20.23 3.96
C GLU A 53 -4.92 19.84 4.05
N PHE A 54 -4.26 20.09 5.19
CA PHE A 54 -2.86 19.72 5.41
C PHE A 54 -2.69 18.20 5.56
N ILE A 55 -3.56 17.55 6.35
CA ILE A 55 -3.53 16.09 6.53
C ILE A 55 -3.79 15.39 5.19
N SER A 56 -4.83 15.79 4.46
CA SER A 56 -5.16 15.22 3.15
C SER A 56 -3.99 15.31 2.17
N ARG A 57 -3.35 16.49 2.09
CA ARG A 57 -2.20 16.71 1.20
C ARG A 57 -1.00 15.84 1.58
N MET A 58 -0.76 15.63 2.88
CA MET A 58 0.33 14.78 3.37
C MET A 58 0.09 13.30 3.05
N PHE A 59 -1.14 12.79 3.24
CA PHE A 59 -1.50 11.43 2.84
C PHE A 59 -1.36 11.20 1.33
N ILE A 60 -1.77 12.16 0.51
CA ILE A 60 -1.60 12.08 -0.95
C ILE A 60 -0.11 12.05 -1.32
N LEU A 61 0.72 12.89 -0.69
CA LEU A 61 2.17 12.91 -0.93
C LEU A 61 2.82 11.57 -0.56
N ILE A 62 2.50 11.03 0.62
CA ILE A 62 3.01 9.74 1.07
C ILE A 62 2.55 8.62 0.14
N GLY A 63 1.27 8.58 -0.22
CA GLY A 63 0.72 7.60 -1.17
C GLY A 63 1.38 7.68 -2.54
N ALA A 64 1.61 8.89 -3.07
CA ALA A 64 2.31 9.09 -4.34
C ALA A 64 3.78 8.65 -4.27
N LEU A 65 4.47 8.92 -3.16
CA LEU A 65 5.84 8.47 -2.95
C LEU A 65 5.93 6.94 -2.89
N LEU A 66 5.03 6.29 -2.15
CA LEU A 66 4.95 4.83 -2.08
C LEU A 66 4.64 4.22 -3.45
N LEU A 67 3.75 4.84 -4.24
CA LEU A 67 3.46 4.41 -5.60
C LEU A 67 4.69 4.48 -6.50
N ILE A 68 5.42 5.60 -6.47
CA ILE A 68 6.67 5.74 -7.24
C ILE A 68 7.66 4.65 -6.83
N PHE A 69 7.74 4.38 -5.53
CA PHE A 69 8.60 3.33 -4.99
C PHE A 69 8.20 1.93 -5.49
N ASP A 70 6.90 1.62 -5.55
CA ASP A 70 6.42 0.37 -6.12
C ASP A 70 6.67 0.26 -7.62
N CYS A 71 6.50 1.36 -8.38
CA CYS A 71 6.81 1.39 -9.80
C CYS A 71 8.28 1.10 -10.06
N VAL A 72 9.19 1.69 -9.27
CA VAL A 72 10.63 1.43 -9.39
C VAL A 72 10.96 -0.02 -8.99
N GLY A 73 10.32 -0.56 -7.95
CA GLY A 73 10.49 -1.97 -7.57
C GLY A 73 10.04 -2.95 -8.65
N MET A 74 8.88 -2.71 -9.27
CA MET A 74 8.38 -3.50 -10.39
C MET A 74 9.25 -3.36 -11.64
N PHE A 75 9.76 -2.16 -11.93
CA PHE A 75 10.68 -1.94 -13.04
C PHE A 75 11.99 -2.72 -12.84
N LEU A 76 12.56 -2.70 -11.63
CA LEU A 76 13.75 -3.48 -11.31
C LEU A 76 13.48 -4.98 -11.38
N ALA A 77 12.31 -5.42 -10.91
CA ALA A 77 11.89 -6.83 -11.04
C ALA A 77 11.82 -7.24 -12.52
N TYR A 78 11.21 -6.42 -13.38
CA TYR A 78 11.17 -6.66 -14.83
C TYR A 78 12.56 -6.70 -15.48
N GLN A 79 13.47 -5.84 -15.04
CA GLN A 79 14.79 -5.70 -15.65
C GLN A 79 15.78 -6.80 -15.23
N TYR A 80 15.70 -7.28 -13.98
CA TYR A 80 16.72 -8.14 -13.38
C TYR A 80 16.25 -9.57 -13.06
N VAL A 81 14.94 -9.83 -13.04
CA VAL A 81 14.41 -11.17 -12.75
C VAL A 81 14.09 -11.88 -14.07
N ASP A 82 14.73 -13.03 -14.30
CA ASP A 82 14.31 -13.94 -15.36
C ASP A 82 13.03 -14.68 -14.93
N PHE A 83 11.89 -14.08 -15.27
CA PHE A 83 10.60 -14.61 -14.87
C PHE A 83 10.20 -15.87 -15.64
N ARG A 84 9.78 -16.90 -14.88
CA ARG A 84 9.03 -18.03 -15.42
C ARG A 84 7.61 -17.58 -15.85
N PRO A 85 6.94 -18.31 -16.74
CA PRO A 85 5.60 -17.94 -17.24
C PRO A 85 4.57 -17.67 -16.15
N TRP A 86 4.56 -18.46 -15.06
CA TRP A 86 3.65 -18.22 -13.93
C TRP A 86 4.03 -16.98 -13.11
N GLN A 87 5.31 -16.61 -13.04
CA GLN A 87 5.77 -15.41 -12.32
C GLN A 87 5.41 -14.14 -13.10
N LEU A 88 5.43 -14.20 -14.44
CA LEU A 88 4.90 -13.12 -15.29
C LEU A 88 3.40 -12.91 -15.05
N ILE A 89 2.63 -13.98 -14.86
CA ILE A 89 1.20 -13.86 -14.50
C ILE A 89 1.05 -13.11 -13.18
N VAL A 90 1.82 -13.49 -12.14
CA VAL A 90 1.83 -12.77 -10.85
C VAL A 90 2.22 -11.31 -11.03
N PHE A 91 3.23 -11.02 -11.86
CA PHE A 91 3.65 -9.66 -12.16
C PHE A 91 2.52 -8.80 -12.77
N TYR A 92 1.86 -9.30 -13.80
CA TYR A 92 0.74 -8.58 -14.44
C TYR A 92 -0.46 -8.41 -13.52
N ILE A 93 -0.79 -9.43 -12.71
CA ILE A 93 -1.85 -9.34 -11.69
C ILE A 93 -1.49 -8.27 -10.66
N SER A 94 -0.23 -8.20 -10.22
CA SER A 94 0.24 -7.22 -9.24
C SER A 94 0.10 -5.80 -9.78
N ILE A 95 0.49 -5.56 -11.04
CA ILE A 95 0.31 -4.26 -11.71
C ILE A 95 -1.17 -3.89 -11.80
N ALA A 96 -2.02 -4.82 -12.23
CA ALA A 96 -3.45 -4.59 -12.37
C ALA A 96 -4.09 -4.26 -11.02
N ALA A 97 -3.75 -5.01 -9.97
CA ALA A 97 -4.25 -4.78 -8.61
C ALA A 97 -3.82 -3.42 -8.06
N LEU A 98 -2.54 -3.05 -8.26
CA LEU A 98 -2.00 -1.77 -7.83
C LEU A 98 -2.64 -0.59 -8.58
N THR A 99 -2.87 -0.75 -9.89
CA THR A 99 -3.56 0.27 -10.70
C THR A 99 -5.00 0.44 -10.25
N GLY A 100 -5.69 -0.66 -9.94
CA GLY A 100 -7.05 -0.63 -9.42
C GLY A 100 -7.14 0.05 -8.05
N ASP A 101 -6.22 -0.28 -7.14
CA ASP A 101 -6.11 0.32 -5.80
C ASP A 101 -5.82 1.83 -5.90
N LEU A 102 -4.93 2.23 -6.81
CA LEU A 102 -4.65 3.64 -7.09
C LEU A 102 -5.88 4.39 -7.64
N ALA A 103 -6.56 3.82 -8.63
CA ALA A 103 -7.73 4.43 -9.24
C ALA A 103 -8.86 4.60 -8.22
N HIS A 104 -9.07 3.61 -7.36
CA HIS A 104 -10.02 3.68 -6.25
C HIS A 104 -9.66 4.81 -5.28
N ASN A 105 -8.40 4.86 -4.85
CA ASN A 105 -7.91 5.91 -3.96
C ASN A 105 -8.13 7.31 -4.57
N ILE A 106 -7.75 7.52 -5.83
CA ILE A 106 -7.95 8.81 -6.54
C ILE A 106 -9.43 9.16 -6.65
N TYR A 107 -10.29 8.20 -6.97
CA TYR A 107 -11.74 8.42 -7.06
C TYR A 107 -12.29 8.89 -5.72
N ARG A 108 -11.88 8.23 -4.62
CA ARG A 108 -12.25 8.62 -3.25
C ARG A 108 -11.77 10.03 -2.95
N TYR A 109 -10.50 10.36 -3.21
CA TYR A 109 -9.94 11.70 -3.01
C TYR A 109 -10.66 12.79 -3.82
N ARG A 110 -11.16 12.47 -5.02
CA ARG A 110 -11.87 13.44 -5.86
C ARG A 110 -13.26 13.80 -5.31
N GLY A 111 -13.96 12.84 -4.72
CA GLY A 111 -15.21 13.10 -3.98
C GLY A 111 -14.98 14.03 -2.78
N LEU A 112 -13.85 13.87 -2.10
CA LEU A 112 -13.48 14.61 -0.89
C LEU A 112 -13.06 16.06 -1.11
N ARG A 113 -12.64 16.41 -2.33
CA ARG A 113 -12.28 17.80 -2.68
C ARG A 113 -13.52 18.67 -3.00
N ALA A 114 -14.69 18.05 -3.16
CA ALA A 114 -15.92 18.73 -3.56
C ALA A 114 -16.77 19.23 -2.38
N GLU A 115 -16.56 18.72 -1.18
CA GLU A 115 -17.21 19.17 0.06
C GLU A 115 -16.13 19.36 1.12
N GLY A 116 -16.20 20.41 1.94
CA GLY A 116 -15.26 20.67 3.03
C GLY A 116 -15.38 19.62 4.15
N ALA A 117 -15.12 18.36 3.81
CA ALA A 117 -15.50 17.19 4.56
C ALA A 117 -14.48 16.85 5.64
N ASP A 118 -15.04 16.48 6.79
CA ASP A 118 -14.36 16.16 8.03
C ASP A 118 -13.39 14.98 7.83
N VAL A 119 -12.10 15.22 8.00
CA VAL A 119 -11.02 14.23 7.76
C VAL A 119 -11.15 13.01 8.65
N SER A 120 -11.76 13.18 9.82
CA SER A 120 -12.09 12.12 10.76
C SER A 120 -13.08 11.11 10.16
N ALA A 121 -14.13 11.57 9.47
CA ALA A 121 -15.12 10.70 8.83
C ALA A 121 -14.51 9.83 7.71
N ILE A 122 -13.52 10.37 6.99
CA ILE A 122 -12.89 9.71 5.84
C ILE A 122 -12.02 8.53 6.26
N LEU A 123 -11.27 8.68 7.36
CA LEU A 123 -10.47 7.57 7.85
C LEU A 123 -11.31 6.56 8.63
N THR A 124 -12.33 7.04 9.33
CA THR A 124 -13.34 6.23 10.00
C THR A 124 -14.07 5.33 9.00
N GLU A 125 -14.48 5.86 7.84
CA GLU A 125 -15.08 5.09 6.74
C GLU A 125 -14.06 4.14 6.08
N SER A 126 -12.77 4.50 6.04
CA SER A 126 -11.70 3.58 5.60
C SER A 126 -11.46 2.41 6.55
N ILE A 127 -11.80 2.60 7.83
CA ILE A 127 -11.76 1.57 8.86
C ILE A 127 -13.10 0.81 8.89
N ASP A 128 -14.24 1.41 8.53
CA ASP A 128 -15.53 0.70 8.48
C ASP A 128 -15.72 -0.16 7.21
N ASP A 129 -15.02 0.14 6.10
CA ASP A 129 -15.12 -0.65 4.86
C ASP A 129 -14.28 -1.96 4.89
N ILE A 130 -14.04 -2.52 6.10
CA ILE A 130 -13.25 -3.73 6.38
C ILE A 130 -13.76 -4.98 5.63
N LYS A 131 -15.03 -5.02 5.21
CA LYS A 131 -15.64 -6.16 4.49
C LYS A 131 -15.68 -6.03 2.96
N SER A 132 -15.13 -4.96 2.39
CA SER A 132 -15.28 -4.67 0.97
C SER A 132 -14.34 -5.48 0.08
N GLY A 133 -14.77 -5.79 -1.15
CA GLY A 133 -13.95 -6.47 -2.16
C GLY A 133 -12.64 -5.73 -2.50
N TRP A 134 -12.54 -4.46 -2.13
CA TRP A 134 -11.32 -3.67 -2.20
C TRP A 134 -10.20 -4.20 -1.29
N ASN A 135 -10.50 -4.78 -0.13
CA ASN A 135 -9.47 -5.40 0.73
C ASN A 135 -8.82 -6.61 0.07
N LEU A 136 -9.59 -7.40 -0.69
CA LEU A 136 -9.05 -8.50 -1.48
C LEU A 136 -8.10 -7.98 -2.57
N LEU A 137 -8.44 -6.85 -3.20
CA LEU A 137 -7.61 -6.20 -4.20
C LEU A 137 -6.31 -5.66 -3.59
N THR A 138 -6.40 -4.96 -2.46
CA THR A 138 -5.24 -4.43 -1.72
C THR A 138 -4.34 -5.57 -1.22
N LEU A 139 -4.93 -6.66 -0.70
CA LEU A 139 -4.18 -7.84 -0.25
C LEU A 139 -3.51 -8.55 -1.43
N ALA A 140 -4.18 -8.66 -2.58
CA ALA A 140 -3.58 -9.19 -3.80
C ALA A 140 -2.43 -8.30 -4.31
N ALA A 141 -2.58 -6.97 -4.24
CA ALA A 141 -1.52 -6.03 -4.62
C ALA A 141 -0.30 -6.16 -3.70
N ILE A 142 -0.50 -6.23 -2.38
CA ILE A 142 0.59 -6.38 -1.40
C ILE A 142 1.25 -7.77 -1.51
N GLY A 143 0.45 -8.83 -1.62
CA GLY A 143 0.97 -10.20 -1.79
C GLY A 143 1.78 -10.36 -3.07
N GLY A 144 1.31 -9.77 -4.17
CA GLY A 144 2.03 -9.70 -5.43
C GLY A 144 3.38 -8.99 -5.31
N LYS A 145 3.40 -7.79 -4.71
CA LYS A 145 4.64 -7.04 -4.41
C LYS A 145 5.61 -7.84 -3.56
N LEU A 146 5.13 -8.56 -2.54
CA LEU A 146 5.98 -9.39 -1.68
C LEU A 146 6.66 -10.51 -2.47
N ILE A 147 5.90 -11.24 -3.29
CA ILE A 147 6.46 -12.30 -4.12
C ILE A 147 7.51 -11.73 -5.08
N LEU A 148 7.21 -10.60 -5.72
CA LEU A 148 8.14 -9.92 -6.62
C LEU A 148 9.39 -9.40 -5.90
N GLY A 149 9.24 -8.85 -4.69
CA GLY A 149 10.34 -8.41 -3.84
C GLY A 149 11.25 -9.56 -3.44
N VAL A 150 10.68 -10.71 -3.06
CA VAL A 150 11.45 -11.94 -2.78
C VAL A 150 12.21 -12.39 -4.02
N LEU A 151 11.56 -12.42 -5.19
CA LEU A 151 12.20 -12.82 -6.45
C LEU A 151 13.35 -11.87 -6.82
N LEU A 152 13.16 -10.57 -6.67
CA LEU A 152 14.19 -9.57 -6.93
C LEU A 152 15.38 -9.69 -5.96
N VAL A 153 15.13 -9.93 -4.67
CA VAL A 153 16.20 -10.19 -3.69
C VAL A 153 16.95 -11.47 -4.04
N LEU A 154 16.25 -12.56 -4.32
CA LEU A 154 16.88 -13.85 -4.65
C LEU A 154 17.79 -13.74 -5.87
N TRP A 155 17.32 -13.09 -6.95
CA TRP A 155 18.11 -12.92 -8.17
C TRP A 155 19.27 -11.95 -8.03
N THR A 156 19.11 -10.90 -7.22
CA THR A 156 20.16 -9.89 -7.05
C THR A 156 21.23 -10.32 -6.05
N VAL A 157 20.87 -11.11 -5.02
CA VAL A 157 21.80 -11.60 -3.98
C VAL A 157 22.46 -12.93 -4.38
N PHE A 158 21.72 -13.82 -5.05
CA PHE A 158 22.21 -15.10 -5.56
C PHE A 158 22.10 -15.12 -7.09
N PRO A 159 22.91 -14.33 -7.81
CA PRO A 159 22.94 -14.42 -9.26
C PRO A 159 23.43 -15.82 -9.65
N SER A 160 22.58 -16.57 -10.36
CA SER A 160 22.94 -17.84 -11.01
C SER A 160 23.89 -17.64 -12.18
#